data_AF-A0AAW0VY34-F1
#
_entry.id   AF-A0AAW0VY34-F1
#
_cell.length_a   1.000
_cell.length_b   1.000
_cell.length_c   1.000
_cell.angle_alpha   90.00
_cell.angle_beta   90.00
_cell.angle_gamma   90.00
#
_symmetry.space_group_name_H-M   'P 1'
#
loop_
_entity.id
_entity.type
_entity.pdbx_description
1 polymer ?
#
loop_
_entity_poly.entity_id
_entity_poly.type
_entity_poly.pdbx_seq_one_letter_code
_entity_poly.pdbx_strand_id
1 'polypeptide(L)'
;MTVLQEQMTVIMDDCTSRMDDCTPRMDDCTPRMDDCTPRMDDCTPRMDDCTPRMDDCTPRMDDCTPRMDDCTPRMDDCTPRMDDCTPRMDDCTPRMDDCTPRMDDCTLRMDDCTPRMDDCTPRMDDCTSRMDDYFKNG
;
A
#
# COMPACT_ATOMS: atom_id res chain seq x y z
N MET A 1 -6.20 -10.04 -49.10
CA MET A 1 -4.83 -10.18 -48.57
C MET A 1 -4.56 -9.17 -47.46
N THR A 2 -4.89 -7.88 -47.65
CA THR A 2 -4.57 -6.82 -46.67
C THR A 2 -5.47 -6.80 -45.43
N VAL A 3 -6.79 -6.96 -45.59
CA VAL A 3 -7.75 -6.70 -44.49
C VAL A 3 -7.58 -7.63 -43.26
N LEU A 4 -7.31 -8.92 -43.46
CA LEU A 4 -7.10 -9.85 -42.33
C LEU A 4 -5.76 -9.58 -41.62
N GLN A 5 -4.71 -9.26 -42.38
CA GLN A 5 -3.41 -8.89 -41.80
C GLN A 5 -3.51 -7.56 -41.05
N GLU A 6 -4.21 -6.56 -41.63
CA GLU A 6 -4.48 -5.26 -41.00
C GLU A 6 -5.28 -5.40 -39.71
N GLN A 7 -6.32 -6.24 -39.69
CA GLN A 7 -7.09 -6.49 -38.46
C GLN A 7 -6.23 -7.14 -37.37
N MET A 8 -5.35 -8.06 -37.76
CA MET A 8 -4.47 -8.75 -36.81
C MET A 8 -3.40 -7.82 -36.23
N THR A 9 -2.80 -6.97 -37.07
CA THR A 9 -1.85 -5.96 -36.60
C THR A 9 -2.50 -4.97 -35.66
N VAL A 10 -3.74 -4.55 -35.94
CA VAL A 10 -4.50 -3.66 -35.03
C VAL A 10 -4.75 -4.33 -33.67
N ILE A 11 -5.08 -5.63 -33.64
CA ILE A 11 -5.27 -6.37 -32.39
C ILE A 11 -3.96 -6.49 -31.61
N MET A 12 -2.85 -6.79 -32.30
CA MET A 12 -1.52 -6.88 -31.66
C MET A 12 -1.06 -5.52 -31.13
N ASP A 13 -1.26 -4.43 -31.87
CA ASP A 13 -0.90 -3.08 -31.46
C ASP A 13 -1.75 -2.62 -30.26
N ASP A 14 -3.06 -2.90 -30.26
CA ASP A 14 -3.95 -2.66 -29.12
C ASP A 14 -3.50 -3.43 -27.87
N CYS A 15 -3.19 -4.72 -28.02
CA CYS A 15 -2.74 -5.54 -26.90
C CYS A 15 -1.38 -5.10 -26.37
N THR A 16 -0.45 -4.75 -27.27
CA THR A 16 0.87 -4.22 -26.91
C THR A 16 0.74 -2.90 -26.18
N SER A 17 -0.05 -1.96 -26.70
CA SER A 17 -0.29 -0.67 -26.04
C SER A 17 -0.95 -0.83 -24.67
N ARG A 18 -1.85 -1.80 -24.49
CA ARG A 18 -2.47 -2.08 -23.19
C ARG A 18 -1.47 -2.66 -22.20
N MET A 19 -0.58 -3.55 -22.64
CA MET A 19 0.50 -4.07 -21.79
C MET A 19 1.52 -3.00 -21.44
N ASP A 20 1.89 -2.14 -22.40
CA ASP A 20 2.81 -1.01 -22.18
C ASP A 20 2.25 0.02 -21.19
N ASP A 21 0.92 0.17 -21.12
CA ASP A 21 0.25 1.01 -20.12
C ASP A 21 0.16 0.31 -18.75
N CYS A 22 -0.10 -1.00 -18.72
CA CYS A 22 -0.33 -1.74 -17.48
C CYS A 22 0.97 -2.09 -16.73
N THR A 23 2.02 -2.49 -17.45
CA THR A 23 3.31 -2.92 -16.88
C THR A 23 3.94 -1.87 -15.96
N PRO A 24 4.18 -0.61 -16.40
CA PRO A 24 4.76 0.41 -15.53
C PRO A 24 3.84 0.75 -14.36
N ARG A 25 2.51 0.64 -14.54
CA ARG A 25 1.57 0.92 -13.44
C ARG A 25 1.68 -0.12 -12.33
N MET A 26 1.87 -1.39 -12.66
CA MET A 26 2.10 -2.45 -11.66
C MET A 26 3.51 -2.38 -11.05
N ASP A 27 4.51 -2.09 -11.87
CA ASP A 27 5.90 -1.91 -11.41
C ASP A 27 6.02 -0.77 -10.39
N ASP A 28 5.23 0.30 -10.54
CA ASP A 28 5.14 1.39 -9.56
C ASP A 28 4.38 0.99 -8.28
N CYS A 29 3.39 0.09 -8.37
CA CYS A 29 2.53 -0.26 -7.24
C CYS A 29 3.24 -1.17 -6.24
N THR A 30 4.03 -2.13 -6.73
CA THR A 30 4.78 -3.09 -5.91
C THR A 30 5.68 -2.41 -4.86
N PRO A 31 6.63 -1.52 -5.24
CA PRO A 31 7.50 -0.85 -4.26
C PRO A 31 6.73 0.09 -3.34
N ARG A 32 5.61 0.69 -3.79
CA ARG A 32 4.78 1.56 -2.94
C ARG A 32 4.10 0.75 -1.84
N MET A 33 3.61 -0.45 -2.12
CA MET A 33 3.05 -1.35 -1.11
C MET A 33 4.13 -1.91 -0.18
N ASP A 34 5.29 -2.28 -0.73
CA ASP A 34 6.44 -2.74 0.05
C ASP A 34 6.97 -1.67 1.01
N ASP A 35 6.85 -0.38 0.67
CA ASP A 35 7.18 0.73 1.57
C ASP A 35 6.10 1.01 2.62
N CYS A 36 4.82 0.80 2.29
CA CYS A 36 3.70 1.12 3.20
C CYS A 36 3.54 0.07 4.31
N THR A 37 3.72 -1.21 3.98
CA THR A 37 3.59 -2.35 4.90
C THR A 37 4.48 -2.20 6.15
N PRO A 38 5.81 -2.05 6.04
CA PRO A 38 6.69 -1.92 7.21
C PRO A 38 6.42 -0.63 7.99
N ARG A 39 5.95 0.45 7.34
CA ARG A 39 5.61 1.69 8.04
C ARG A 39 4.40 1.51 8.95
N MET A 40 3.39 0.76 8.53
CA MET A 40 2.24 0.45 9.39
C MET A 40 2.59 -0.59 10.46
N ASP A 41 3.39 -1.60 10.12
CA ASP A 41 3.89 -2.60 11.06
C ASP A 41 4.75 -1.99 12.16
N ASP A 42 5.47 -0.89 11.89
CA ASP A 42 6.22 -0.13 12.90
C ASP A 42 5.32 0.78 13.75
N CYS A 43 4.22 1.31 13.17
CA CYS A 43 3.33 2.26 13.86
C CYS A 43 2.42 1.57 14.88
N THR A 44 1.91 0.39 14.52
CA THR A 44 0.99 -0.40 15.37
C THR A 44 1.57 -0.72 16.76
N PRO A 45 2.76 -1.38 16.89
CA PRO A 45 3.35 -1.67 18.19
C PRO A 45 3.75 -0.42 18.97
N ARG A 46 4.11 0.68 18.27
CA ARG A 46 4.43 1.95 18.93
C ARG A 46 3.21 2.57 19.60
N MET A 47 2.04 2.51 18.97
CA MET A 47 0.79 2.96 19.58
C MET A 47 0.35 2.01 20.69
N ASP A 48 0.44 0.68 20.47
CA ASP A 48 0.11 -0.33 21.48
C ASP A 48 0.98 -0.23 22.74
N ASP A 49 2.23 0.22 22.62
CA ASP A 49 3.11 0.51 23.76
C ASP A 49 2.78 1.84 24.45
N CYS A 50 2.25 2.84 23.73
CA CYS A 50 1.97 4.17 24.27
C CYS A 50 0.66 4.19 25.08
N THR A 51 -0.38 3.50 24.61
CA THR A 51 -1.69 3.41 25.28
C THR A 51 -1.59 2.95 26.75
N PRO A 52 -1.03 1.78 27.08
CA PRO A 52 -0.93 1.30 28.45
C PRO A 52 -0.01 2.17 29.31
N ARG A 53 1.01 2.84 28.72
CA ARG A 53 1.87 3.77 29.46
C ARG A 53 1.11 5.03 29.89
N MET A 54 0.20 5.53 29.06
CA MET A 54 -0.67 6.66 29.43
C MET A 54 -1.75 6.21 30.43
N ASP A 55 -2.35 5.04 30.20
CA ASP A 55 -3.35 4.47 31.11
C ASP A 55 -2.79 4.18 32.51
N ASP A 56 -1.50 3.82 32.62
CA ASP A 56 -0.81 3.67 33.92
C ASP A 56 -0.46 5.00 34.59
N CYS A 57 -0.22 6.06 33.80
CA CYS A 57 0.17 7.37 34.34
C CYS A 57 -1.03 8.13 34.93
N THR A 58 -2.22 8.01 34.32
CA THR A 58 -3.46 8.68 34.75
C THR A 58 -3.86 8.35 36.21
N PRO A 59 -4.07 7.08 36.61
CA PRO A 59 -4.44 6.73 37.97
C PRO A 59 -3.30 7.01 38.97
N ARG A 60 -2.03 6.94 38.53
CA ARG A 60 -0.89 7.31 39.39
C ARG A 60 -0.89 8.80 39.72
N MET A 61 -1.26 9.67 38.80
CA MET A 61 -1.44 11.10 39.08
C MET A 61 -2.65 11.35 39.98
N ASP A 62 -3.77 10.67 39.75
CA ASP A 62 -4.97 10.79 40.59
C ASP A 62 -4.71 10.37 42.04
N ASP A 63 -4.04 9.24 42.26
CA ASP A 63 -3.64 8.74 43.59
C ASP A 63 -2.61 9.64 44.29
N CYS A 64 -1.84 10.42 43.52
CA CYS A 64 -0.81 11.32 44.03
C CYS A 64 -1.36 12.65 44.54
N THR A 65 -2.47 13.13 43.99
CA THR A 65 -3.11 14.41 44.35
C THR A 65 -3.39 14.57 45.86
N PRO A 66 -3.84 13.53 46.62
CA PRO A 66 -4.05 13.65 48.06
C PRO A 66 -2.80 13.50 48.95
N ARG A 67 -1.60 13.16 48.44
CA ARG A 67 -0.38 12.89 49.25
C ARG A 67 0.85 13.67 48.78
N MET A 68 0.68 14.97 48.52
CA MET A 68 1.61 15.85 47.78
C MET A 68 3.13 15.65 48.00
N ASP A 69 3.62 15.43 49.23
CA ASP A 69 5.07 15.34 49.50
C ASP A 69 5.72 14.03 49.02
N ASP A 70 5.02 12.88 49.07
CA ASP A 70 5.53 11.59 48.54
C ASP A 70 5.35 11.48 47.01
N CYS A 71 4.69 12.48 46.42
CA CYS A 71 4.13 12.41 45.08
C CYS A 71 4.92 13.19 44.03
N THR A 72 5.73 14.17 44.44
CA THR A 72 6.57 14.95 43.52
C THR A 72 7.45 14.05 42.64
N PRO A 73 8.19 13.06 43.18
CA PRO A 73 9.03 12.18 42.35
C PRO A 73 8.21 11.31 41.39
N ARG A 74 7.00 10.89 41.78
CA ARG A 74 6.14 10.04 40.92
C ARG A 74 5.50 10.85 39.79
N MET A 75 5.14 12.11 40.03
CA MET A 75 4.67 13.02 38.97
C MET A 75 5.80 13.43 38.03
N ASP A 76 7.02 13.63 38.56
CA ASP A 76 8.22 13.90 37.77
C ASP A 76 8.59 12.74 36.83
N ASP A 77 8.21 11.49 37.16
CA ASP A 77 8.38 10.34 36.27
C ASP A 77 7.23 10.14 35.27
N CYS A 78 5.99 10.50 35.63
CA CYS A 78 4.82 10.30 34.76
C CYS A 78 4.76 11.36 33.65
N THR A 79 5.13 12.61 33.94
CA THR A 79 5.08 13.72 32.98
C THR A 79 5.98 13.46 31.75
N PRO A 80 7.27 13.11 31.91
CA PRO A 80 8.13 12.79 30.77
C PRO A 80 7.66 11.58 29.97
N ARG A 81 7.03 10.59 30.63
CA ARG A 81 6.49 9.41 29.93
C ARG A 81 5.30 9.77 29.04
N MET A 82 4.43 10.67 29.47
CA MET A 82 3.34 11.17 28.62
C MET A 82 3.86 12.08 27.52
N ASP A 83 4.84 12.94 27.84
CA ASP A 83 5.51 13.81 26.87
C ASP A 83 6.26 13.02 25.79
N ASP A 84 6.74 11.80 26.08
CA ASP A 84 7.35 10.91 25.09
C ASP A 84 6.31 10.11 24.28
N CYS A 85 5.16 9.77 24.86
CA CYS A 85 4.13 8.97 24.18
C CYS A 85 3.34 9.79 23.16
N THR A 86 3.02 11.06 23.49
CA THR A 86 2.21 11.95 22.63
C THR A 86 2.84 12.18 21.25
N PRO A 87 4.12 12.59 21.14
CA PRO A 87 4.78 12.79 19.84
C PRO A 87 4.91 11.49 19.05
N ARG A 88 5.08 10.34 19.73
CA ARG A 88 5.18 9.04 19.05
C ARG A 88 3.86 8.65 18.41
N MET A 89 2.72 8.93 19.04
CA MET A 89 1.40 8.71 18.43
C MET A 89 1.09 9.74 17.33
N ASP A 90 1.46 11.00 17.56
CA ASP A 90 1.32 12.08 16.58
C ASP A 90 2.14 11.82 15.30
N ASP A 91 3.27 11.11 15.39
CA ASP A 91 4.05 10.66 14.23
C ASP A 91 3.46 9.41 13.54
N CYS A 92 2.84 8.51 14.30
CA CYS A 92 2.33 7.23 13.76
C CYS A 92 1.01 7.42 13.00
N THR A 93 0.11 8.26 13.52
CA THR A 93 -1.20 8.55 12.91
C THR A 93 -1.11 9.02 11.46
N PRO A 94 -0.38 10.11 11.13
CA PRO A 94 -0.26 10.59 9.75
C PRO A 94 0.46 9.60 8.84
N ARG A 95 1.38 8.77 9.38
CA ARG A 95 2.05 7.74 8.58
C ARG A 95 1.07 6.64 8.14
N MET A 96 0.17 6.22 9.01
CA MET A 96 -0.88 5.26 8.64
C MET A 96 -1.93 5.88 7.71
N ASP A 97 -2.33 7.13 7.98
CA ASP A 97 -3.27 7.87 7.16
C ASP A 97 -2.74 8.09 5.72
N ASP A 98 -1.42 8.21 5.55
CA ASP A 98 -0.78 8.27 4.22
C ASP A 98 -0.63 6.90 3.55
N CYS A 99 -0.35 5.84 4.32
CA CYS A 99 -0.07 4.51 3.77
C CYS A 99 -1.35 3.82 3.26
N THR A 100 -2.46 3.96 3.99
CA THR A 100 -3.76 3.34 3.64
C THR A 100 -4.24 3.74 2.23
N PRO A 101 -4.44 5.03 1.90
CA PRO A 101 -4.92 5.44 0.57
C PRO A 101 -3.91 5.12 -0.54
N ARG A 102 -2.61 5.04 -0.24
CA ARG A 102 -1.59 4.65 -1.23
C ARG A 102 -1.70 3.17 -1.60
N MET A 103 -1.98 2.30 -0.63
CA MET A 103 -2.22 0.87 -0.89
C MET A 103 -3.54 0.66 -1.64
N ASP A 104 -4.58 1.39 -1.27
CA ASP A 104 -5.88 1.32 -1.97
C ASP A 104 -5.72 1.74 -3.44
N ASP A 105 -5.02 2.85 -3.72
CA ASP A 105 -4.69 3.28 -5.09
C ASP A 105 -3.90 2.21 -5.86
N CYS A 106 -2.90 1.59 -5.21
CA CYS A 106 -2.11 0.54 -5.84
C CYS A 106 -2.97 -0.70 -6.15
N THR A 107 -3.87 -1.08 -5.25
CA THR A 107 -4.80 -2.20 -5.42
C THR A 107 -5.73 -1.95 -6.59
N LEU A 108 -6.36 -0.77 -6.65
CA LEU A 108 -7.24 -0.39 -7.76
C LEU A 108 -6.51 -0.37 -9.11
N ARG A 109 -5.25 0.08 -9.14
CA ARG A 109 -4.43 0.07 -10.35
C ARG A 109 -4.12 -1.35 -10.81
N MET A 110 -3.80 -2.26 -9.89
CA MET A 110 -3.59 -3.67 -10.22
C MET A 110 -4.89 -4.32 -10.71
N ASP A 111 -6.01 -4.10 -10.02
CA ASP A 111 -7.33 -4.61 -10.40
C ASP A 111 -7.79 -4.13 -11.79
N ASP A 112 -7.39 -2.93 -12.22
CA ASP A 112 -7.62 -2.43 -13.59
C ASP A 112 -6.68 -3.07 -14.62
N CYS A 113 -5.41 -3.31 -14.24
CA CYS A 113 -4.37 -3.80 -15.15
C CYS A 113 -4.44 -5.31 -15.41
N THR A 114 -4.70 -6.11 -14.38
CA THR A 114 -4.75 -7.58 -14.46
C THR A 114 -5.72 -8.09 -15.53
N PRO A 115 -7.03 -7.74 -15.52
CA PRO A 115 -7.96 -8.22 -16.54
C PRO A 115 -7.60 -7.70 -17.94
N ARG A 116 -7.00 -6.50 -18.04
CA ARG A 116 -6.58 -5.96 -19.33
C ARG A 116 -5.46 -6.77 -19.96
N MET A 117 -4.52 -7.28 -19.17
CA MET A 117 -3.46 -8.15 -19.64
C MET A 117 -3.96 -9.58 -19.89
N ASP A 118 -4.79 -10.11 -19.00
CA ASP A 118 -5.39 -11.45 -19.13
C ASP A 118 -6.22 -11.57 -20.42
N ASP A 119 -6.88 -10.50 -20.86
CA ASP A 119 -7.57 -10.45 -22.16
C ASP A 119 -6.61 -10.37 -23.35
N CYS A 120 -5.46 -9.71 -23.19
CA CYS A 120 -4.51 -9.45 -24.27
C CYS A 120 -3.67 -10.68 -24.62
N THR A 121 -3.24 -11.46 -23.63
CA THR A 121 -2.44 -12.68 -23.85
C THR A 121 -3.10 -13.68 -24.83
N PRO A 122 -4.34 -14.16 -24.62
CA PRO A 122 -4.97 -15.10 -25.53
C PRO A 122 -5.31 -14.49 -26.90
N ARG A 123 -5.57 -13.17 -26.97
CA ARG A 123 -5.81 -12.47 -28.24
C ARG A 123 -4.56 -12.42 -29.09
N MET A 124 -3.39 -12.18 -28.48
CA MET A 124 -2.12 -12.22 -29.19
C MET A 124 -1.77 -13.64 -29.62
N ASP A 125 -1.98 -14.65 -28.78
CA ASP A 125 -1.74 -16.05 -29.13
C ASP A 125 -2.62 -16.51 -30.32
N ASP A 126 -3.91 -16.15 -30.32
CA ASP A 126 -4.81 -16.39 -31.47
C ASP A 126 -4.30 -15.66 -32.72
N CYS A 127 -3.83 -14.43 -32.56
CA CYS A 127 -3.27 -13.69 -33.68
C CYS A 127 -2.01 -14.38 -34.23
N THR A 128 -1.05 -14.72 -33.39
CA THR A 128 0.19 -15.38 -33.83
C THR A 128 -0.09 -16.72 -34.51
N SER A 129 -0.95 -17.55 -33.93
CA SER A 129 -1.30 -18.86 -34.51
C SER A 129 -1.98 -18.74 -35.88
N ARG A 130 -2.91 -17.79 -36.04
CA ARG A 130 -3.57 -17.55 -37.34
C ARG A 130 -2.62 -17.00 -38.39
N MET A 131 -1.60 -16.24 -38.00
CA MET A 131 -0.55 -15.75 -38.90
C MET A 131 0.32 -16.91 -39.37
N ASP A 132 0.73 -17.79 -38.45
CA ASP A 132 1.52 -18.98 -38.75
C ASP A 132 0.79 -19.94 -39.70
N ASP A 133 -0.51 -20.19 -39.46
CA ASP A 133 -1.33 -21.04 -40.31
C ASP A 133 -1.48 -20.45 -41.72
N TYR A 134 -1.58 -19.13 -41.82
CA TYR A 134 -1.61 -18.44 -43.11
C TYR A 134 -0.29 -18.62 -43.88
N PHE A 135 0.86 -18.46 -43.23
CA PHE A 135 2.17 -18.67 -43.88
C PHE A 135 2.44 -20.11 -44.28
N LYS A 136 1.85 -21.09 -43.58
CA LYS A 136 2.00 -22.52 -43.88
C LYS A 136 1.07 -23.03 -44.98
N ASN A 137 -0.11 -22.43 -45.13
CA ASN A 137 -1.17 -22.91 -46.02
C ASN A 137 -1.47 -22.01 -47.24
N GLY A 138 -0.86 -20.82 -47.32
CA GLY A 138 -0.93 -19.90 -48.47
C GLY A 138 0.26 -20.04 -49.42
#